data_AF-A0A1V3FTS6-F1
#
_entry.id   AF-A0A1V3FTS6-F1
#
_cell.length_a   1.000
_cell.length_b   1.000
_cell.length_c   1.000
_cell.angle_alpha   90.00
_cell.angle_beta   90.00
_cell.angle_gamma   90.00
#
_symmetry.space_group_name_H-M   'P 1'
#
loop_
_entity.id
_entity.type
_entity.pdbx_description
1 polymer ?
#
loop_
_entity_poly.entity_id
_entity_poly.type
_entity_poly.pdbx_seq_one_letter_code
_entity_poly.pdbx_strand_id
1 'polypeptide(L)'
;MLKKGFYLDEIDKKNKALLCIDYMLEAIFNKDYETAEIEAKEFLAVIEMLKEIEAKKKRRADLEQLVSEMQKRGIKIDFATKVHA
;
A
#
# COMPACT_ATOMS: atom_id res chain seq x y z
N MET A 1 -12.15 -11.78 4.50
CA MET A 1 -10.86 -11.72 5.23
C MET A 1 -9.80 -10.81 4.59
N LEU A 2 -9.83 -10.53 3.27
CA LEU A 2 -8.84 -9.68 2.58
C LEU A 2 -8.78 -8.18 2.98
N LYS A 3 -9.89 -7.57 3.45
CA LYS A 3 -9.90 -6.15 3.90
C LYS A 3 -8.97 -5.90 5.10
N LYS A 4 -8.80 -6.89 5.99
CA LYS A 4 -7.88 -6.79 7.14
C LYS A 4 -6.42 -6.79 6.70
N GLY A 5 -6.07 -7.56 5.66
CA GLY A 5 -4.68 -7.64 5.17
C GLY A 5 -4.16 -6.30 4.62
N PHE A 6 -4.95 -5.62 3.78
CA PHE A 6 -4.56 -4.32 3.21
C PHE A 6 -4.41 -3.23 4.28
N TYR A 7 -5.31 -3.22 5.26
CA TYR A 7 -5.30 -2.21 6.30
C TYR A 7 -4.10 -2.38 7.24
N LEU A 8 -3.76 -3.63 7.58
CA LEU A 8 -2.58 -3.93 8.39
C LEU A 8 -1.28 -3.62 7.65
N ASP A 9 -1.16 -3.97 6.36
CA ASP A 9 0.02 -3.66 5.55
C ASP A 9 0.18 -2.15 5.36
N GLU A 10 -0.90 -1.40 5.12
CA GLU A 10 -0.85 0.05 5.03
C GLU A 10 -0.40 0.72 6.33
N ILE A 11 -0.89 0.24 7.49
CA ILE A 11 -0.46 0.73 8.80
C ILE A 11 1.02 0.43 9.02
N ASP A 12 1.47 -0.79 8.73
CA ASP A 12 2.88 -1.18 8.85
C ASP A 12 3.79 -0.26 8.03
N LYS A 13 3.42 0.00 6.77
CA LYS A 13 4.16 0.92 5.90
C LYS A 13 4.15 2.36 6.40
N LYS A 14 3.02 2.85 6.94
CA LYS A 14 2.95 4.19 7.55
C LYS A 14 3.87 4.30 8.77
N ASN A 15 3.85 3.29 9.65
CA ASN A 15 4.73 3.26 10.82
C ASN A 15 6.20 3.23 10.41
N LYS A 16 6.54 2.45 9.38
CA LYS A 16 7.89 2.40 8.83
C LYS A 16 8.33 3.76 8.25
N ALA A 17 7.46 4.45 7.51
CA ALA A 17 7.75 5.78 7.00
C ALA A 17 8.02 6.79 8.12
N LEU A 18 7.27 6.72 9.23
CA LEU A 18 7.51 7.56 10.40
C LEU A 18 8.86 7.27 11.06
N LEU A 19 9.21 5.98 11.21
CA LEU A 19 10.52 5.59 11.76
C LEU A 19 11.69 6.11 10.91
N CYS A 20 11.60 6.02 9.57
CA CYS A 20 12.64 6.60 8.71
C CYS A 20 12.78 8.11 8.91
N ILE A 21 11.68 8.84 9.14
CA ILE A 21 11.73 10.28 9.45
C ILE A 21 12.45 10.53 10.77
N ASP A 22 12.12 9.77 11.82
CA ASP A 22 12.75 9.90 13.14
C ASP A 22 14.26 9.62 13.05
N TYR A 23 14.66 8.55 12.34
CA TYR A 23 16.07 8.21 12.14
C TYR A 23 16.83 9.20 11.26
N MET A 24 16.21 9.73 10.19
CA MET A 24 16.80 10.82 9.42
C MET A 24 17.07 12.05 10.29
N LEU A 25 16.11 12.42 11.16
CA LEU A 25 16.26 13.58 12.04
C LEU A 25 17.41 13.39 13.03
N GLU A 26 17.48 12.24 13.68
CA GLU A 26 18.57 11.87 14.60
C GLU A 26 19.94 11.91 13.88
N ALA A 27 20.02 11.30 12.70
CA ALA A 27 21.24 11.26 11.89
C ALA A 27 21.73 12.67 11.51
N ILE A 28 20.81 13.57 11.12
CA ILE A 28 21.14 14.97 10.81
C ILE A 28 21.73 15.69 12.03
N PHE A 29 21.12 15.55 13.21
CA PHE A 29 21.63 16.19 14.43
C PHE A 29 23.01 15.65 14.85
N ASN A 30 23.28 14.39 14.56
CA ASN A 30 24.57 13.75 14.81
C ASN A 30 25.60 13.97 13.70
N LYS A 31 25.24 14.69 12.62
CA LYS A 31 26.06 14.89 11.40
C LYS A 31 26.42 13.57 10.69
N ASP A 32 25.64 12.52 10.91
CA ASP A 32 25.74 11.25 10.20
C ASP A 32 24.92 11.33 8.91
N TYR A 33 25.49 11.97 7.90
CA TYR A 33 24.80 12.19 6.63
C TYR A 33 24.67 10.91 5.79
N GLU A 34 25.50 9.89 6.05
CA GLU A 34 25.39 8.60 5.38
C GLU A 34 24.13 7.87 5.81
N THR A 35 23.88 7.78 7.12
CA THR A 35 22.62 7.22 7.65
C THR A 35 21.41 8.03 7.19
N ALA A 36 21.49 9.36 7.20
CA ALA A 36 20.41 10.21 6.70
C ALA A 36 20.07 9.93 5.22
N GLU A 37 21.07 9.70 4.37
CA GLU A 37 20.85 9.36 2.95
C GLU A 37 20.21 7.98 2.78
N ILE A 38 20.62 7.00 3.58
CA ILE A 38 20.05 5.64 3.57
C ILE A 38 18.57 5.69 3.96
N GLU A 39 18.25 6.33 5.08
CA GLU A 39 16.87 6.43 5.57
C GLU A 39 15.98 7.24 4.62
N ALA A 40 16.52 8.25 3.93
CA ALA A 40 15.79 8.98 2.89
C ALA A 40 15.41 8.09 1.69
N LYS A 41 16.34 7.23 1.24
CA LYS A 41 16.06 6.27 0.16
C LYS A 41 15.01 5.25 0.58
N GLU A 42 15.10 4.76 1.82
CA GLU A 42 14.13 3.81 2.36
C GLU A 42 12.75 4.44 2.52
N PHE A 43 12.68 5.66 3.02
CA PHE A 43 11.44 6.45 3.09
C PHE A 43 10.77 6.56 1.71
N LEU A 44 11.53 6.95 0.68
CA LEU A 44 10.99 7.07 -0.69
C LEU A 44 10.45 5.73 -1.22
N ALA A 45 11.14 4.61 -0.94
CA ALA A 45 10.67 3.28 -1.31
C ALA A 45 9.34 2.95 -0.61
N VAL A 46 9.20 3.27 0.68
CA VAL A 46 7.95 3.08 1.43
C VAL A 46 6.81 3.94 0.86
N ILE A 47 7.10 5.17 0.44
CA ILE A 47 6.11 6.04 -0.23
C ILE A 47 5.60 5.41 -1.53
N GLU A 48 6.47 4.81 -2.34
CA GLU A 48 6.03 4.11 -3.56
C GLU A 48 5.13 2.90 -3.23
N MET A 49 5.45 2.13 -2.18
CA MET A 49 4.59 1.04 -1.73
C MET A 49 3.21 1.53 -1.29
N LEU A 50 3.14 2.66 -0.58
CA LEU A 50 1.86 3.27 -0.17
C LEU A 50 1.03 3.74 -1.37
N LYS A 51 1.67 4.33 -2.39
CA LYS A 51 1.00 4.70 -3.64
C LYS A 51 0.42 3.48 -4.36
N GLU A 52 1.16 2.36 -4.39
CA GLU A 52 0.64 1.12 -4.98
C GLU A 52 -0.57 0.56 -4.24
N ILE A 53 -0.56 0.62 -2.90
CA ILE A 53 -1.70 0.22 -2.07
C ILE A 53 -2.93 1.07 -2.45
N GLU A 54 -2.77 2.38 -2.57
CA GLU A 54 -3.88 3.27 -2.92
C GLU A 54 -4.40 3.00 -4.34
N ALA A 55 -3.50 2.77 -5.30
CA ALA A 55 -3.88 2.36 -6.64
C ALA A 55 -4.65 1.02 -6.66
N LYS A 56 -4.26 0.05 -5.82
CA LYS A 56 -4.97 -1.24 -5.67
C LYS A 56 -6.37 -1.02 -5.09
N LYS A 57 -6.54 -0.15 -4.09
CA LYS A 57 -7.86 0.19 -3.53
C LYS A 57 -8.76 0.83 -4.57
N LYS A 58 -8.24 1.79 -5.35
CA LYS A 58 -9.00 2.44 -6.42
C LYS A 58 -9.45 1.44 -7.48
N ARG A 59 -8.53 0.63 -8.02
CA ARG A 59 -8.87 -0.41 -9.01
C ARG A 59 -9.94 -1.38 -8.50
N ARG A 60 -9.91 -1.71 -7.21
CA ARG A 60 -10.91 -2.57 -6.59
C ARG A 60 -12.28 -1.89 -6.51
N ALA A 61 -12.33 -0.62 -6.10
CA ALA A 61 -13.58 0.14 -6.06
C ALA A 61 -14.20 0.26 -7.46
N ASP A 62 -13.38 0.56 -8.47
CA ASP A 62 -13.81 0.65 -9.87
C ASP A 62 -14.37 -0.70 -10.38
N LEU A 63 -13.71 -1.81 -10.03
CA LEU A 63 -14.19 -3.16 -10.38
C LEU A 63 -15.50 -3.51 -9.65
N GLU A 64 -15.61 -3.22 -8.35
CA GLU A 64 -16.82 -3.47 -7.57
C GLU A 64 -18.02 -2.68 -8.13
N GLN A 65 -17.80 -1.44 -8.57
CA GLN A 65 -18.81 -0.64 -9.26
C GLN A 65 -19.22 -1.27 -10.60
N LEU A 66 -18.25 -1.64 -11.45
CA LEU A 66 -18.52 -2.26 -12.75
C LEU A 66 -19.32 -3.56 -12.59
N VAL A 67 -18.95 -4.40 -11.62
CA VAL A 67 -19.66 -5.66 -11.32
C VAL A 67 -21.11 -5.38 -10.93
N SER A 68 -21.34 -4.38 -10.07
CA SER A 68 -22.69 -3.98 -9.66
C SER A 68 -23.53 -3.52 -10.85
N GLU A 69 -22.95 -2.74 -11.76
CA GLU A 69 -23.63 -2.27 -12.98
C GLU A 69 -24.01 -3.43 -13.91
N MET A 70 -23.11 -4.40 -14.10
CA MET A 70 -23.37 -5.57 -14.94
C MET A 70 -24.43 -6.49 -14.33
N GLN A 71 -24.40 -6.68 -13.01
CA GLN A 71 -25.43 -7.45 -12.30
C GLN A 71 -26.82 -6.80 -12.43
N LYS A 72 -26.91 -5.47 -12.34
CA LYS A 72 -28.18 -4.74 -12.58
C LYS A 72 -28.72 -4.93 -14.00
N ARG A 73 -27.84 -5.17 -14.97
CA ARG A 73 -28.20 -5.48 -16.36
C ARG A 73 -28.53 -6.96 -16.60
N GLY A 74 -28.58 -7.77 -15.53
CA GLY A 74 -28.87 -9.21 -15.61
C GLY A 74 -27.69 -10.07 -16.07
N ILE A 75 -26.48 -9.50 -16.16
CA ILE A 75 -25.28 -10.21 -16.58
C ILE A 75 -24.67 -10.91 -15.36
N LYS A 76 -24.56 -12.24 -15.42
CA LYS A 76 -23.84 -13.02 -14.40
C LYS A 76 -22.34 -12.91 -14.63
N ILE A 77 -21.60 -12.56 -13.57
CA ILE A 77 -20.13 -12.50 -13.58
C ILE A 77 -19.63 -13.64 -12.70
N ASP A 78 -18.95 -14.59 -13.31
CA ASP A 78 -18.23 -15.65 -12.61
C ASP A 78 -16.74 -15.28 -12.53
N PHE A 79 -16.21 -15.18 -11.31
CA PHE A 79 -14.79 -15.02 -11.10
C PHE A 79 -14.12 -16.38 -11.03
N ALA A 80 -13.07 -16.60 -11.82
CA ALA A 80 -12.25 -17.79 -11.70
C ALA A 80 -11.65 -17.84 -10.28
N THR A 81 -12.07 -18.79 -9.46
CA THR A 81 -11.41 -19.10 -8.19
C THR A 81 -10.06 -19.70 -8.51
N LYS A 82 -8.97 -19.08 -8.04
CA LYS A 82 -7.67 -19.75 -8.02
C LYS A 82 -7.80 -20.99 -7.13
N VAL A 83 -7.86 -22.16 -7.76
CA VAL A 83 -7.65 -23.45 -7.09
C VAL A 83 -6.17 -23.49 -6.71
N HIS A 84 -5.86 -23.07 -5.49
CA HIS A 84 -4.55 -23.35 -4.92
C HIS A 84 -4.55 -24.82 -4.48
N ALA A 85 -3.88 -25.66 -5.28
CA ALA A 85 -3.33 -26.93 -4.84
C ALA A 85 -1.97 -26.69 -4.17
#